data_AF-A0A7S3ZTL0-F1
#
_entry.id   AF-A0A7S3ZTL0-F1
#
_cell.length_a   1.000
_cell.length_b   1.000
_cell.length_c   1.000
_cell.angle_alpha   90.00
_cell.angle_beta   90.00
_cell.angle_gamma   90.00
#
_symmetry.space_group_name_H-M   'P 1'
#
loop_
_entity.id
_entity.type
_entity.pdbx_description
1 polymer ?
#
loop_
_entity_poly.entity_id
_entity_poly.type
_entity_poly.pdbx_seq_one_letter_code
_entity_poly.pdbx_strand_id
1 'polypeptide(L)'
;MRLLLWLAAATATDDRRQLSARDRQTTKGLLPNDVERTPQRWVFVHIPKAAGASFMVDARHFLTRRDSITGSEEKGAFSRTTLRKLENGGRRAVLLRRPLQLVYSQFLYCKNVLKGKVKDFPGHGQSEAWAGVKEWSKGATKVTAERGPFWKCYDPRNIQFRFVVGEGSALTNKGVSSKISVADASRKLDGEFGFVGFVELYRESLCLLGWRATKQVPSYCRCGAEGPLFGAKFPPTSTTHREAYDSSLDKVPSSVQGSLKKLVDRDELLYLHGLFVFERAVKETGAQLVCPGKMERLWTTALRDACRPSTSQYIREHYNKSCPVVRKSLSQKALDVVSGVVEHALEVRTRNDRAMRHLKHVAKAHS
;
A
#
# COMPACT_ATOMS: atom_id res chain seq x y z
N MET A 1 -57.80 16.01 -7.81
CA MET A 1 -56.55 16.14 -8.60
C MET A 1 -55.39 16.43 -7.65
N ARG A 2 -54.53 15.45 -7.36
CA ARG A 2 -53.30 15.61 -6.56
C ARG A 2 -52.11 15.65 -7.51
N LEU A 3 -51.42 16.79 -7.59
CA LEU A 3 -50.18 16.95 -8.34
C LEU A 3 -49.01 16.54 -7.43
N LEU A 4 -48.35 15.43 -7.76
CA LEU A 4 -47.13 14.96 -7.13
C LEU A 4 -45.93 15.64 -7.81
N LEU A 5 -45.34 16.63 -7.14
CA LEU A 5 -44.05 17.20 -7.53
C LEU A 5 -42.92 16.21 -7.16
N TRP A 6 -42.35 15.55 -8.16
CA TRP A 6 -41.07 14.87 -8.01
C TRP A 6 -39.94 15.90 -8.14
N LEU A 7 -39.32 16.25 -7.01
CA LEU A 7 -38.01 16.90 -6.98
C LEU A 7 -36.96 15.86 -7.36
N ALA A 8 -36.64 15.79 -8.65
CA ALA A 8 -35.42 15.14 -9.11
C ALA A 8 -34.23 15.97 -8.62
N ALA A 9 -33.64 15.57 -7.49
CA ALA A 9 -32.32 16.05 -7.09
C ALA A 9 -31.32 15.63 -8.18
N ALA A 10 -31.00 16.56 -9.06
CA ALA A 10 -29.89 16.42 -9.99
C ALA A 10 -28.63 16.19 -9.16
N THR A 11 -28.19 14.93 -9.10
CA THR A 11 -26.89 14.58 -8.53
C THR A 11 -25.85 15.23 -9.43
N ALA A 12 -25.28 16.33 -8.96
CA ALA A 12 -24.12 16.95 -9.60
C ALA A 12 -23.04 15.88 -9.70
N THR A 13 -22.94 15.24 -10.86
CA THR A 13 -21.90 14.29 -11.16
C THR A 13 -20.59 15.05 -11.06
N ASP A 14 -19.74 14.60 -10.14
CA ASP A 14 -18.42 15.13 -9.84
C ASP A 14 -17.51 14.97 -11.08
N ASP A 15 -17.69 15.88 -12.04
CA ASP A 15 -17.14 15.84 -13.41
C ASP A 15 -15.64 16.20 -13.46
N ARG A 16 -14.99 16.35 -12.30
CA ARG A 16 -13.64 16.94 -12.21
C ARG A 16 -12.52 15.92 -12.22
N ARG A 17 -12.82 14.66 -11.96
CA ARG A 17 -11.85 13.57 -12.08
C ARG A 17 -12.34 12.67 -13.21
N GLN A 18 -11.88 12.95 -14.43
CA GLN A 18 -12.00 12.00 -15.53
C GLN A 18 -11.30 10.72 -15.07
N LEU A 19 -12.07 9.79 -14.52
CA LEU A 19 -11.65 8.41 -14.41
C LEU A 19 -11.11 8.02 -15.78
N SER A 20 -10.05 7.23 -15.79
CA SER A 20 -9.49 6.82 -17.07
C SER A 20 -10.64 6.19 -17.87
N ALA A 21 -10.97 6.74 -19.04
CA ALA A 21 -12.06 6.19 -19.87
C ALA A 21 -11.86 4.69 -20.13
N ARG A 22 -10.61 4.23 -20.00
CA ARG A 22 -10.17 2.84 -20.06
C ARG A 22 -10.72 1.95 -18.95
N ASP A 23 -11.03 2.46 -17.76
CA ASP A 23 -11.63 1.66 -16.68
C ASP A 23 -13.01 1.12 -17.04
N ARG A 24 -13.71 1.81 -17.96
CA ARG A 24 -15.02 1.39 -18.49
C ARG A 24 -14.89 0.43 -19.67
N GLN A 25 -13.71 0.35 -20.28
CA GLN A 25 -13.48 -0.45 -21.47
C GLN A 25 -13.04 -1.86 -21.08
N THR A 26 -13.69 -2.85 -21.68
CA THR A 26 -13.21 -4.24 -21.62
C THR A 26 -12.16 -4.42 -22.69
N THR A 27 -10.98 -4.86 -22.29
CA THR A 27 -9.85 -5.12 -23.21
C THR A 27 -9.66 -6.62 -23.37
N LYS A 28 -9.48 -7.07 -24.62
CA LYS A 28 -9.14 -8.46 -24.96
C LYS A 28 -7.63 -8.64 -24.98
N GLY A 29 -7.19 -9.86 -24.65
CA GLY A 29 -5.77 -10.20 -24.76
C GLY A 29 -5.28 -10.25 -26.20
N LEU A 30 -3.95 -10.25 -26.36
CA LEU A 30 -3.28 -10.28 -27.66
C LEU A 30 -2.56 -11.59 -27.95
N LEU A 31 -2.27 -12.37 -26.91
CA LEU A 31 -1.55 -13.63 -27.04
C LEU A 31 -2.38 -14.65 -27.84
N PRO A 32 -1.73 -15.48 -28.67
CA PRO A 32 -2.38 -16.60 -29.34
C PRO A 32 -3.12 -17.56 -28.38
N ASN A 33 -4.05 -18.32 -28.93
CA ASN A 33 -4.83 -19.32 -28.17
C ASN A 33 -4.15 -20.68 -28.32
N ASP A 34 -3.00 -20.86 -27.67
CA ASP A 34 -2.18 -22.06 -27.86
C ASP A 34 -2.61 -23.23 -26.97
N VAL A 35 -3.57 -23.00 -26.07
CA VAL A 35 -4.06 -24.00 -25.12
C VAL A 35 -5.59 -24.02 -25.14
N GLU A 36 -6.15 -25.21 -25.32
CA GLU A 36 -7.59 -25.43 -25.18
C GLU A 36 -7.98 -25.32 -23.69
N ARG A 37 -8.44 -24.12 -23.31
CA ARG A 37 -8.91 -23.84 -21.95
C ARG A 37 -10.08 -22.87 -21.95
N THR A 38 -10.80 -22.87 -20.83
CA THR A 38 -11.85 -21.89 -20.56
C THR A 38 -11.29 -20.46 -20.56
N PRO A 39 -11.88 -19.54 -21.33
CA PRO A 39 -11.52 -18.13 -21.31
C PRO A 39 -11.59 -17.55 -19.90
N GLN A 40 -10.56 -16.80 -19.49
CA GLN A 40 -10.55 -16.11 -18.21
C GLN A 40 -11.11 -14.69 -18.38
N ARG A 41 -12.01 -14.32 -17.47
CA ARG A 41 -12.54 -12.96 -17.37
C ARG A 41 -12.02 -12.34 -16.09
N TRP A 42 -11.43 -11.16 -16.18
CA TRP A 42 -10.85 -10.45 -15.07
C TRP A 42 -11.59 -9.14 -14.81
N VAL A 43 -11.92 -8.89 -13.55
CA VAL A 43 -12.35 -7.56 -13.10
C VAL A 43 -11.24 -6.97 -12.26
N PHE A 44 -10.57 -5.96 -12.79
CA PHE A 44 -9.46 -5.28 -12.13
C PHE A 44 -9.99 -4.25 -11.13
N VAL A 45 -9.82 -4.55 -9.84
CA VAL A 45 -10.12 -3.65 -8.74
C VAL A 45 -9.08 -2.53 -8.74
N HIS A 46 -9.39 -1.43 -9.42
CA HIS A 46 -8.45 -0.33 -9.65
C HIS A 46 -8.33 0.54 -8.40
N ILE A 47 -7.28 0.32 -7.61
CA ILE A 47 -6.93 1.22 -6.51
C ILE A 47 -6.24 2.46 -7.07
N PRO A 48 -6.74 3.68 -6.81
CA PRO A 48 -6.15 4.89 -7.37
C PRO A 48 -4.69 5.04 -6.97
N LYS A 49 -3.84 5.35 -7.95
CA LYS A 49 -2.38 5.51 -7.81
C LYS A 49 -1.60 4.20 -7.56
N ALA A 50 -2.23 3.04 -7.70
CA ALA A 50 -1.59 1.73 -7.73
C ALA A 50 -1.36 1.22 -9.18
N ALA A 51 -0.85 2.11 -10.05
CA ALA A 51 -0.53 1.83 -11.46
C ALA A 51 -1.67 1.28 -12.34
N GLY A 52 -2.94 1.47 -11.96
CA GLY A 52 -4.05 0.81 -12.65
C GLY A 52 -4.26 1.21 -14.11
N ALA A 53 -4.09 2.50 -14.45
CA ALA A 53 -4.19 2.95 -15.84
C ALA A 53 -3.13 2.31 -16.76
N SER A 54 -1.88 2.16 -16.27
CA SER A 54 -0.83 1.45 -17.00
C SER A 54 -1.15 -0.04 -17.08
N PHE A 55 -1.60 -0.64 -15.97
CA PHE A 55 -1.90 -2.07 -15.92
C PHE A 55 -2.99 -2.47 -16.91
N MET A 56 -4.06 -1.68 -17.03
CA MET A 56 -5.12 -1.93 -18.01
C MET A 56 -4.62 -1.90 -19.46
N VAL A 57 -3.59 -1.11 -19.77
CA VAL A 57 -2.95 -1.09 -21.10
C VAL A 57 -2.09 -2.32 -21.30
N ASP A 58 -1.21 -2.58 -20.34
CA ASP A 58 -0.14 -3.56 -20.51
C ASP A 58 -0.66 -5.00 -20.36
N ALA A 59 -1.68 -5.22 -19.50
CA ALA A 59 -2.25 -6.53 -19.21
C ALA A 59 -2.71 -7.28 -20.48
N ARG A 60 -3.20 -6.56 -21.51
CA ARG A 60 -3.65 -7.19 -22.76
C ARG A 60 -2.53 -7.97 -23.46
N HIS A 61 -1.27 -7.56 -23.30
CA HIS A 61 -0.11 -8.23 -23.87
C HIS A 61 0.24 -9.54 -23.14
N PHE A 62 -0.38 -9.78 -21.98
CA PHE A 62 -0.19 -10.95 -21.13
C PHE A 62 -1.45 -11.82 -21.03
N LEU A 63 -2.49 -11.49 -21.80
CA LEU A 63 -3.75 -12.23 -21.85
C LEU A 63 -3.90 -12.87 -23.23
N THR A 64 -4.57 -14.02 -23.31
CA THR A 64 -4.90 -14.63 -24.60
C THR A 64 -6.04 -13.89 -25.28
N ARG A 65 -6.19 -14.02 -26.61
CA ARG A 65 -7.30 -13.40 -27.37
C ARG A 65 -8.69 -13.77 -26.84
N ARG A 66 -8.81 -14.93 -26.20
CA ARG A 66 -10.05 -15.37 -25.53
C ARG A 66 -10.28 -14.69 -24.18
N ASP A 67 -9.21 -14.36 -23.45
CA ASP A 67 -9.31 -13.69 -22.17
C ASP A 67 -9.75 -12.22 -22.29
N SER A 68 -10.26 -11.68 -21.20
CA SER A 68 -10.61 -10.26 -21.11
C SER A 68 -10.37 -9.68 -19.73
N ILE A 69 -10.12 -8.38 -19.69
CA ILE A 69 -10.00 -7.61 -18.46
C ILE A 69 -10.81 -6.32 -18.55
N THR A 70 -11.53 -5.98 -17.48
CA THR A 70 -12.29 -4.73 -17.34
C THR A 70 -11.98 -4.08 -15.99
N GLY A 71 -11.93 -2.75 -15.93
CA GLY A 71 -11.64 -2.03 -14.68
C GLY A 71 -12.86 -1.91 -13.76
N SER A 72 -12.64 -1.67 -12.48
CA SER A 72 -13.72 -1.42 -11.51
C SER A 72 -14.15 0.04 -11.42
N GLU A 73 -13.61 0.94 -12.26
CA GLU A 73 -13.89 2.38 -12.22
C GLU A 73 -13.57 3.02 -10.86
N GLU A 74 -12.44 2.59 -10.30
CA GLU A 74 -11.99 2.96 -8.95
C GLU A 74 -13.05 2.72 -7.86
N LYS A 75 -13.80 1.65 -8.00
CA LYS A 75 -14.69 1.11 -6.97
C LYS A 75 -14.09 -0.14 -6.33
N GLY A 76 -14.43 -0.35 -5.06
CA GLY A 76 -14.00 -1.50 -4.28
C GLY A 76 -14.52 -2.83 -4.82
N ALA A 77 -13.91 -3.92 -4.36
CA ALA A 77 -14.12 -5.29 -4.80
C ALA A 77 -15.56 -5.78 -4.65
N PHE A 78 -16.31 -5.20 -3.72
CA PHE A 78 -17.69 -5.57 -3.39
C PHE A 78 -18.69 -4.46 -3.69
N SER A 79 -18.27 -3.40 -4.38
CA SER A 79 -19.21 -2.39 -4.88
C SER A 79 -20.17 -3.00 -5.90
N ARG A 80 -21.38 -2.44 -6.00
CA ARG A 80 -22.38 -2.82 -7.02
C ARG A 80 -21.80 -2.83 -8.45
N THR A 81 -20.94 -1.85 -8.79
CA THR A 81 -20.27 -1.79 -10.10
C THR A 81 -19.37 -3.00 -10.33
N THR A 82 -18.53 -3.36 -9.35
CA THR A 82 -17.63 -4.51 -9.47
C THR A 82 -18.40 -5.82 -9.50
N LEU A 83 -19.42 -5.98 -8.65
CA LEU A 83 -20.26 -7.18 -8.61
C LEU A 83 -21.00 -7.40 -9.92
N ARG A 84 -21.59 -6.35 -10.51
CA ARG A 84 -22.25 -6.44 -11.82
C ARG A 84 -21.30 -6.91 -12.93
N LYS A 85 -20.03 -6.48 -12.89
CA LYS A 85 -19.01 -6.93 -13.85
C LYS A 85 -18.61 -8.41 -13.64
N LEU A 86 -18.84 -8.96 -12.45
CA LEU A 86 -18.59 -10.36 -12.08
C LEU A 86 -19.80 -11.29 -12.28
N GLU A 87 -21.03 -10.77 -12.43
CA GLU A 87 -22.27 -11.58 -12.58
C GLU A 87 -22.19 -12.62 -13.71
N ASN A 88 -21.45 -12.32 -14.77
CA ASN A 88 -21.27 -13.23 -15.91
C ASN A 88 -20.01 -14.11 -15.79
N GLY A 89 -19.60 -14.38 -14.55
CA GLY A 89 -18.35 -15.06 -14.23
C GLY A 89 -17.12 -14.16 -14.37
N GLY A 90 -16.06 -14.56 -13.68
CA GLY A 90 -14.77 -13.87 -13.70
C GLY A 90 -14.09 -13.91 -12.35
N ARG A 91 -12.86 -13.39 -12.33
CA ARG A 91 -12.02 -13.34 -11.14
C ARG A 91 -11.57 -11.92 -10.90
N ARG A 92 -11.40 -11.56 -9.63
CA ARG A 92 -10.85 -10.25 -9.28
C ARG A 92 -9.34 -10.24 -9.49
N ALA A 93 -8.85 -9.14 -10.02
CA ALA A 93 -7.43 -8.81 -10.11
C ALA A 93 -7.17 -7.51 -9.34
N VAL A 94 -6.05 -7.39 -8.65
CA VAL A 94 -5.67 -6.15 -7.96
C VAL A 94 -4.17 -5.93 -8.03
N LEU A 95 -3.75 -4.67 -8.11
CA LEU A 95 -2.37 -4.26 -7.84
C LEU A 95 -2.33 -3.52 -6.51
N LEU A 96 -1.45 -3.97 -5.63
CA LEU A 96 -1.10 -3.31 -4.39
C LEU A 96 0.16 -2.46 -4.60
N ARG A 97 0.32 -1.45 -3.74
CA ARG A 97 1.47 -0.55 -3.72
C ARG A 97 1.87 -0.29 -2.28
N ARG A 98 3.16 -0.05 -2.02
CA ARG A 98 3.67 0.31 -0.69
C ARG A 98 2.80 1.40 -0.07
N PRO A 99 2.12 1.15 1.07
CA PRO A 99 1.01 2.00 1.52
C PRO A 99 1.37 3.48 1.73
N LEU A 100 2.50 3.75 2.39
CA LEU A 100 2.99 5.12 2.59
C LEU A 100 3.23 5.84 1.25
N GLN A 101 3.80 5.13 0.29
CA GLN A 101 4.13 5.67 -1.03
C GLN A 101 2.86 5.91 -1.86
N LEU A 102 1.88 5.01 -1.76
CA LEU A 102 0.57 5.16 -2.39
C LEU A 102 -0.14 6.42 -1.91
N VAL A 103 -0.25 6.60 -0.59
CA VAL A 103 -0.89 7.78 0.01
C VAL A 103 -0.14 9.06 -0.33
N TYR A 104 1.20 9.03 -0.33
CA TYR A 104 1.98 10.20 -0.75
C TYR A 104 1.76 10.53 -2.23
N SER A 105 1.67 9.52 -3.10
CA SER A 105 1.34 9.70 -4.53
C SER A 105 -0.06 10.29 -4.75
N GLN A 106 -1.02 9.98 -3.87
CA GLN A 106 -2.35 10.59 -3.85
C GLN A 106 -2.29 12.06 -3.44
N PHE A 107 -1.57 12.38 -2.35
CA PHE A 107 -1.33 13.76 -1.94
C PHE A 107 -0.74 14.61 -3.08
N LEU A 108 0.34 14.13 -3.70
CA LEU A 108 1.01 14.85 -4.79
C LEU A 108 0.12 15.01 -6.02
N TYR A 109 -0.75 14.02 -6.31
CA TYR A 109 -1.75 14.17 -7.37
C TYR A 109 -2.71 15.31 -7.05
N CYS A 110 -3.26 15.34 -5.84
CA CYS A 110 -4.16 16.43 -5.42
C CYS A 110 -3.45 17.79 -5.49
N LYS A 111 -2.25 17.87 -4.91
CA LYS A 111 -1.45 19.09 -4.83
C LYS A 111 -1.09 19.64 -6.21
N ASN A 112 -0.59 18.79 -7.11
CA ASN A 112 0.05 19.25 -8.35
C ASN A 112 -0.88 19.17 -9.57
N VAL A 113 -1.74 18.15 -9.65
CA VAL A 113 -2.60 17.91 -10.82
C VAL A 113 -3.97 18.59 -10.64
N LEU A 114 -4.49 18.62 -9.42
CA LEU A 114 -5.76 19.29 -9.12
C LEU A 114 -5.59 20.75 -8.65
N LYS A 115 -4.38 21.31 -8.74
CA LYS A 115 -4.05 22.67 -8.28
C LYS A 115 -5.00 23.77 -8.77
N GLY A 116 -5.44 23.70 -10.02
CA GLY A 116 -6.39 24.67 -10.60
C GLY A 116 -7.85 24.47 -10.17
N LYS A 117 -8.17 23.32 -9.56
CA LYS A 117 -9.54 22.93 -9.19
C LYS A 117 -9.82 23.08 -7.69
N VAL A 118 -8.77 23.15 -6.86
CA VAL A 118 -8.83 23.22 -5.39
C VAL A 118 -7.77 24.21 -4.90
N LYS A 119 -8.13 25.49 -4.80
CA LYS A 119 -7.19 26.57 -4.42
C LYS A 119 -6.70 26.44 -2.98
N ASP A 120 -7.54 25.92 -2.08
CA ASP A 120 -7.24 25.80 -0.64
C ASP A 120 -6.63 24.43 -0.27
N PHE A 121 -6.03 23.72 -1.23
CA PHE A 121 -5.39 22.44 -0.94
C PHE A 121 -4.11 22.66 -0.12
N PRO A 122 -3.81 21.86 0.93
CA PRO A 122 -2.65 22.07 1.76
C PRO A 122 -1.34 22.03 0.98
N GLY A 123 -0.50 23.04 1.22
CA GLY A 123 0.78 23.17 0.53
C GLY A 123 0.67 23.66 -0.92
N HIS A 124 -0.48 24.18 -1.34
CA HIS A 124 -0.63 24.86 -2.63
C HIS A 124 0.38 26.02 -2.75
N GLY A 125 1.02 26.14 -3.91
CA GLY A 125 2.05 27.15 -4.20
C GLY A 125 3.42 26.91 -3.54
N GLN A 126 3.56 25.95 -2.63
CA GLN A 126 4.83 25.68 -1.94
C GLN A 126 5.72 24.75 -2.76
N SER A 127 7.02 25.08 -2.82
CA SER A 127 8.01 24.41 -3.69
C SER A 127 8.29 22.97 -3.29
N GLU A 128 8.27 22.67 -1.99
CA GLU A 128 8.58 21.36 -1.45
C GLU A 128 7.45 20.39 -1.80
N ALA A 129 7.79 19.26 -2.41
CA ALA A 129 6.78 18.26 -2.78
C ALA A 129 5.93 17.80 -1.57
N TRP A 130 6.52 17.73 -0.38
CA TRP A 130 5.85 17.29 0.85
C TRP A 130 5.18 18.41 1.66
N ALA A 131 5.36 19.68 1.29
CA ALA A 131 4.69 20.79 1.96
C ALA A 131 3.17 20.59 1.94
N GLY A 132 2.50 20.73 3.08
CA GLY A 132 1.06 20.49 3.24
C GLY A 132 0.66 19.08 3.68
N VAL A 133 1.55 18.08 3.61
CA VAL A 133 1.20 16.68 3.93
C VAL A 133 0.69 16.52 5.37
N LYS A 134 1.30 17.20 6.35
CA LYS A 134 0.88 17.10 7.77
C LYS A 134 -0.54 17.62 7.97
N GLU A 135 -0.87 18.76 7.36
CA GLU A 135 -2.20 19.35 7.41
C GLU A 135 -3.21 18.49 6.68
N TRP A 136 -2.87 18.00 5.48
CA TRP A 136 -3.72 17.08 4.70
C TRP A 136 -4.02 15.80 5.47
N SER A 137 -3.00 15.19 6.08
CA SER A 137 -3.13 13.99 6.91
C SER A 137 -3.99 14.23 8.15
N LYS A 138 -3.73 15.33 8.89
CA LYS A 138 -4.55 15.74 10.04
C LYS A 138 -6.01 15.93 9.62
N GLY A 139 -6.23 16.56 8.47
CA GLY A 139 -7.53 16.71 7.87
C GLY A 139 -8.22 15.36 7.64
N ALA A 140 -7.56 14.44 6.93
CA ALA A 140 -8.09 13.11 6.61
C ALA A 140 -8.51 12.33 7.88
N THR A 141 -7.76 12.43 8.98
CA THR A 141 -8.12 11.74 10.24
C THR A 141 -9.39 12.28 10.90
N LYS A 142 -9.76 13.55 10.68
CA LYS A 142 -10.93 14.20 11.27
C LYS A 142 -12.23 13.99 10.49
N VAL A 143 -12.17 13.44 9.28
CA VAL A 143 -13.34 13.28 8.42
C VAL A 143 -14.19 12.12 8.92
N THR A 144 -15.39 12.43 9.42
CA THR A 144 -16.46 11.44 9.58
C THR A 144 -17.07 11.13 8.21
N ALA A 145 -17.75 9.99 8.08
CA ALA A 145 -18.39 9.57 6.83
C ALA A 145 -19.40 10.60 6.26
N GLU A 146 -19.81 11.58 7.07
CA GLU A 146 -20.79 12.63 6.77
C GLU A 146 -20.20 13.84 6.04
N ARG A 147 -18.90 14.14 6.20
CA ARG A 147 -18.28 15.40 5.72
C ARG A 147 -17.85 15.43 4.26
N GLY A 148 -18.14 14.37 3.48
CA GLY A 148 -17.76 14.28 2.07
C GLY A 148 -16.25 14.21 1.83
N PRO A 149 -15.79 14.19 0.56
CA PRO A 149 -14.37 14.11 0.24
C PRO A 149 -13.63 15.38 0.67
N PHE A 150 -12.61 15.22 1.52
CA PHE A 150 -11.75 16.32 1.91
C PHE A 150 -11.11 16.96 0.67
N TRP A 151 -11.30 18.26 0.48
CA TRP A 151 -10.70 19.04 -0.60
C TRP A 151 -11.07 18.50 -1.98
N LYS A 152 -12.22 17.81 -2.09
CA LYS A 152 -12.69 17.14 -3.31
C LYS A 152 -11.61 16.25 -3.94
N CYS A 153 -10.79 15.61 -3.10
CA CYS A 153 -9.74 14.68 -3.52
C CYS A 153 -9.89 13.30 -2.86
N TYR A 154 -8.81 12.53 -2.80
CA TYR A 154 -8.81 11.16 -2.24
C TYR A 154 -9.08 11.15 -0.73
N ASP A 155 -9.77 10.11 -0.27
CA ASP A 155 -9.72 9.68 1.13
C ASP A 155 -8.58 8.65 1.29
N PRO A 156 -7.42 9.04 1.84
CA PRO A 156 -6.23 8.21 1.85
C PRO A 156 -6.26 7.09 2.90
N ARG A 157 -7.23 7.09 3.81
CA ARG A 157 -7.20 6.20 4.97
C ARG A 157 -7.45 4.77 4.54
N ASN A 158 -6.49 3.89 4.76
CA ASN A 158 -6.56 2.45 4.53
C ASN A 158 -7.21 2.12 3.18
N ILE A 159 -6.78 2.83 2.13
CA ILE A 159 -7.48 2.80 0.85
C ILE A 159 -7.37 1.41 0.21
N GLN A 160 -6.24 0.73 0.33
CA GLN A 160 -6.07 -0.61 -0.24
C GLN A 160 -7.01 -1.60 0.48
N PHE A 161 -7.03 -1.55 1.81
CA PHE A 161 -7.92 -2.33 2.65
C PHE A 161 -9.37 -2.12 2.25
N ARG A 162 -9.81 -0.87 2.16
CA ARG A 162 -11.20 -0.53 1.82
C ARG A 162 -11.61 -1.04 0.44
N PHE A 163 -10.70 -0.99 -0.52
CA PHE A 163 -10.95 -1.51 -1.87
C PHE A 163 -10.97 -3.04 -1.89
N VAL A 164 -10.22 -3.71 -1.01
CA VAL A 164 -10.23 -5.18 -0.92
C VAL A 164 -11.48 -5.70 -0.23
N VAL A 165 -11.97 -5.08 0.86
CA VAL A 165 -13.01 -5.69 1.70
C VAL A 165 -14.42 -5.15 1.52
N GLY A 166 -14.63 -4.04 0.84
CA GLY A 166 -15.95 -3.42 0.81
C GLY A 166 -16.30 -2.69 -0.47
N GLU A 167 -17.26 -1.79 -0.32
CA GLU A 167 -17.79 -0.94 -1.40
C GLU A 167 -17.00 0.36 -1.55
N GLY A 168 -15.78 0.40 -1.00
CA GLY A 168 -14.96 1.60 -0.91
C GLY A 168 -14.84 2.33 -2.24
N SER A 169 -14.71 3.65 -2.18
CA SER A 169 -14.39 4.47 -3.34
C SER A 169 -13.18 5.33 -3.07
N ALA A 170 -12.57 5.86 -4.13
CA ALA A 170 -11.44 6.77 -4.04
C ALA A 170 -11.69 7.98 -3.13
N LEU A 171 -12.95 8.41 -3.00
CA LEU A 171 -13.35 9.68 -2.39
C LEU A 171 -13.90 9.55 -0.96
N THR A 172 -14.32 8.35 -0.55
CA THR A 172 -14.98 8.17 0.74
C THR A 172 -14.79 6.78 1.32
N ASN A 173 -14.63 6.70 2.63
CA ASN A 173 -14.61 5.48 3.43
C ASN A 173 -15.98 4.83 3.66
N LYS A 174 -17.06 5.36 3.07
CA LYS A 174 -18.37 4.71 3.08
C LYS A 174 -18.25 3.27 2.57
N GLY A 175 -19.01 2.37 3.19
CA GLY A 175 -19.12 0.97 2.77
C GLY A 175 -18.09 0.01 3.36
N VAL A 176 -17.32 0.42 4.38
CA VAL A 176 -16.39 -0.47 5.09
C VAL A 176 -16.65 -0.38 6.59
N SER A 177 -17.24 -1.44 7.16
CA SER A 177 -17.53 -1.52 8.58
C SER A 177 -16.23 -1.52 9.40
N SER A 178 -16.21 -0.79 10.51
CA SER A 178 -15.08 -0.75 11.45
C SER A 178 -14.77 -2.13 12.03
N LYS A 179 -15.78 -3.02 12.07
CA LYS A 179 -15.70 -4.42 12.53
C LYS A 179 -14.90 -5.32 11.59
N ILE A 180 -14.73 -4.93 10.33
CA ILE A 180 -13.92 -5.72 9.38
C ILE A 180 -12.45 -5.61 9.80
N SER A 181 -11.85 -6.76 10.06
CA SER A 181 -10.47 -6.92 10.49
C SER A 181 -9.52 -7.09 9.30
N VAL A 182 -8.22 -6.97 9.57
CA VAL A 182 -7.17 -7.33 8.59
C VAL A 182 -7.26 -8.80 8.21
N ALA A 183 -7.57 -9.70 9.15
CA ALA A 183 -7.74 -11.11 8.87
C ALA A 183 -8.86 -11.37 7.86
N ASP A 184 -9.96 -10.60 7.90
CA ASP A 184 -11.04 -10.69 6.91
C ASP A 184 -10.52 -10.30 5.52
N ALA A 185 -9.76 -9.20 5.43
CA ALA A 185 -9.15 -8.75 4.17
C ALA A 185 -8.17 -9.78 3.60
N SER A 186 -7.36 -10.38 4.47
CA SER A 186 -6.44 -11.46 4.12
C SER A 186 -7.19 -12.65 3.51
N ARG A 187 -8.28 -13.11 4.15
CA ARG A 187 -9.12 -14.19 3.61
C ARG A 187 -9.76 -13.82 2.27
N LYS A 188 -10.14 -12.55 2.07
CA LYS A 188 -10.63 -12.08 0.77
C LYS A 188 -9.55 -12.18 -0.31
N LEU A 189 -8.32 -11.71 -0.04
CA LEU A 189 -7.22 -11.84 -1.00
C LEU A 189 -6.92 -13.30 -1.35
N ASP A 190 -6.98 -14.22 -0.38
CA ASP A 190 -6.75 -15.65 -0.63
C ASP A 190 -7.85 -16.32 -1.44
N GLY A 191 -9.11 -16.07 -1.08
CA GLY A 191 -10.25 -16.83 -1.62
C GLY A 191 -10.94 -16.20 -2.82
N GLU A 192 -10.91 -14.86 -2.94
CA GLU A 192 -11.77 -14.13 -3.88
C GLU A 192 -11.01 -13.36 -4.98
N PHE A 193 -9.69 -13.24 -4.86
CA PHE A 193 -8.85 -12.65 -5.88
C PHE A 193 -8.11 -13.75 -6.64
N GLY A 194 -8.31 -13.80 -7.95
CA GLY A 194 -7.56 -14.72 -8.82
C GLY A 194 -6.17 -14.23 -9.15
N PHE A 195 -5.91 -12.94 -8.90
CA PHE A 195 -4.63 -12.29 -9.14
C PHE A 195 -4.43 -11.15 -8.15
N VAL A 196 -3.27 -11.17 -7.50
CA VAL A 196 -2.75 -10.08 -6.66
C VAL A 196 -1.37 -9.77 -7.21
N GLY A 197 -1.09 -8.52 -7.56
CA GLY A 197 0.22 -8.06 -8.02
C GLY A 197 0.68 -6.82 -7.26
N PHE A 198 1.89 -6.35 -7.58
CA PHE A 198 2.56 -5.25 -6.89
C PHE A 198 3.13 -4.23 -7.88
N VAL A 199 2.98 -2.95 -7.57
CA VAL A 199 3.58 -1.86 -8.35
C VAL A 199 5.12 -1.93 -8.30
N GLU A 200 5.68 -2.32 -7.16
CA GLU A 200 7.13 -2.47 -6.95
C GLU A 200 7.70 -3.68 -7.70
N LEU A 201 6.85 -4.64 -8.06
CA LEU A 201 7.16 -5.82 -8.87
C LEU A 201 6.33 -5.81 -10.16
N TYR A 202 6.18 -4.66 -10.80
CA TYR A 202 5.22 -4.49 -11.90
C TYR A 202 5.47 -5.45 -13.07
N ARG A 203 6.73 -5.57 -13.51
CA ARG A 203 7.14 -6.54 -14.55
C ARG A 203 6.77 -7.97 -14.15
N GLU A 204 7.13 -8.36 -12.94
CA GLU A 204 6.88 -9.71 -12.43
C GLU A 204 5.38 -9.98 -12.22
N SER A 205 4.60 -8.95 -11.90
CA SER A 205 3.14 -9.00 -11.79
C SER A 205 2.48 -9.23 -13.15
N LEU A 206 2.94 -8.54 -14.19
CA LEU A 206 2.48 -8.81 -15.56
C LEU A 206 2.87 -10.22 -16.02
N CYS A 207 4.09 -10.66 -15.74
CA CYS A 207 4.52 -12.04 -16.03
C CYS A 207 3.68 -13.09 -15.30
N LEU A 208 3.33 -12.85 -14.03
CA LEU A 208 2.46 -13.73 -13.27
C LEU A 208 1.03 -13.77 -13.85
N LEU A 209 0.51 -12.63 -14.32
CA LEU A 209 -0.76 -12.59 -15.05
C LEU A 209 -0.68 -13.41 -16.35
N GLY A 210 0.43 -13.26 -17.09
CA GLY A 210 0.77 -14.04 -18.28
C GLY A 210 0.76 -15.54 -18.03
N TRP A 211 1.37 -15.98 -16.94
CA TRP A 211 1.34 -17.38 -16.54
C TRP A 211 -0.06 -17.84 -16.13
N ARG A 212 -0.84 -17.01 -15.43
CA ARG A 212 -2.25 -17.35 -15.13
C ARG A 212 -3.07 -17.55 -16.40
N ALA A 213 -2.76 -16.80 -17.46
CA ALA A 213 -3.38 -16.91 -18.78
C ALA A 213 -2.83 -18.06 -19.63
N THR A 214 -1.54 -18.36 -19.64
CA THR A 214 -0.98 -19.33 -20.60
C THR A 214 -0.53 -20.63 -19.98
N LYS A 215 -0.40 -20.67 -18.64
CA LYS A 215 0.31 -21.71 -17.88
C LYS A 215 1.78 -21.87 -18.26
N GLN A 216 2.32 -20.93 -19.02
CA GLN A 216 3.70 -20.91 -19.45
C GLN A 216 4.38 -19.64 -18.92
N VAL A 217 5.67 -19.77 -18.58
CA VAL A 217 6.51 -18.63 -18.22
C VAL A 217 7.48 -18.38 -19.37
N PRO A 218 7.29 -17.30 -20.14
CA PRO A 218 8.24 -16.93 -21.19
C PRO A 218 9.65 -16.73 -20.63
N SER A 219 10.68 -16.99 -21.43
CA SER A 219 12.09 -16.81 -21.02
C SER A 219 12.38 -15.40 -20.52
N TYR A 220 11.82 -14.38 -21.18
CA TYR A 220 11.94 -12.96 -20.77
C TYR A 220 11.25 -12.63 -19.43
N CYS A 221 10.44 -13.52 -18.88
CA CYS A 221 9.82 -13.36 -17.56
C CYS A 221 10.65 -13.96 -16.43
N ARG A 222 11.74 -14.66 -16.73
CA ARG A 222 12.65 -15.22 -15.72
C ARG A 222 13.51 -14.10 -15.12
N CYS A 223 13.85 -14.24 -13.85
CA CYS A 223 14.81 -13.38 -13.17
C CYS A 223 16.13 -13.36 -13.94
N GLY A 224 16.72 -12.17 -14.06
CA GLY A 224 17.98 -11.97 -14.79
C GLY A 224 17.84 -12.04 -16.31
N ALA A 225 16.66 -12.39 -16.85
CA ALA A 225 16.46 -12.37 -18.29
C ALA A 225 16.54 -10.93 -18.81
N GLU A 226 17.51 -10.72 -19.67
CA GLU A 226 17.56 -9.58 -20.58
C GLU A 226 16.68 -9.89 -21.78
N GLY A 227 15.92 -8.90 -22.24
CA GLY A 227 15.11 -9.08 -23.43
C GLY A 227 13.92 -8.13 -23.48
N PRO A 228 13.58 -7.63 -24.67
CA PRO A 228 12.37 -6.85 -24.87
C PRO A 228 11.12 -7.74 -24.81
N LEU A 229 10.06 -7.21 -24.20
CA LEU A 229 8.68 -7.65 -24.38
C LEU A 229 8.26 -7.44 -25.83
N PHE A 230 8.08 -8.50 -26.62
CA PHE A 230 7.56 -8.39 -28.00
C PHE A 230 8.32 -7.36 -28.86
N GLY A 231 9.65 -7.24 -28.68
CA GLY A 231 10.48 -6.24 -29.38
C GLY A 231 10.52 -4.83 -28.74
N ALA A 232 9.78 -4.56 -27.66
CA ALA A 232 9.85 -3.34 -26.86
C ALA A 232 10.41 -3.58 -25.44
N LYS A 233 11.20 -2.65 -24.88
CA LYS A 233 11.63 -2.73 -23.46
C LYS A 233 10.41 -2.72 -22.55
N PHE A 234 10.46 -3.48 -21.44
CA PHE A 234 9.44 -3.37 -20.38
C PHE A 234 9.24 -1.89 -20.01
N PRO A 235 8.00 -1.41 -19.87
CA PRO A 235 7.78 -0.04 -19.43
C PRO A 235 8.48 0.12 -18.07
N PRO A 236 9.37 1.11 -17.90
CA PRO A 236 10.07 1.28 -16.65
C PRO A 236 9.05 1.55 -15.55
N THR A 237 9.21 0.89 -14.40
CA THR A 237 8.50 1.29 -13.18
C THR A 237 8.95 2.68 -12.81
N SER A 238 8.13 3.68 -13.13
CA SER A 238 8.43 5.07 -12.80
C SER A 238 7.60 5.52 -11.59
N THR A 239 8.28 6.09 -10.60
CA THR A 239 7.64 6.84 -9.52
C THR A 239 7.27 8.26 -9.94
N THR A 240 7.75 8.68 -11.11
CA THR A 240 7.52 9.99 -11.74
C THR A 240 6.29 9.94 -12.62
N HIS A 241 5.28 10.73 -12.29
CA HIS A 241 4.03 10.77 -13.05
C HIS A 241 4.05 11.91 -14.08
N ARG A 242 4.26 11.59 -15.37
CA ARG A 242 4.27 12.58 -16.47
C ARG A 242 5.14 13.81 -16.16
N GLU A 243 6.30 13.57 -15.52
CA GLU A 243 7.23 14.62 -15.06
C GLU A 243 6.67 15.59 -14.00
N ALA A 244 5.42 15.44 -13.58
CA ALA A 244 4.75 16.40 -12.69
C ALA A 244 5.17 16.25 -11.22
N TYR A 245 5.55 15.04 -10.79
CA TYR A 245 6.03 14.78 -9.42
C TYR A 245 6.64 13.39 -9.26
N ASP A 246 7.58 13.26 -8.32
CA ASP A 246 8.15 12.00 -7.84
C ASP A 246 7.50 11.60 -6.51
N SER A 247 6.98 10.37 -6.44
CA SER A 247 6.35 9.81 -5.26
C SER A 247 7.27 8.95 -4.40
N SER A 248 8.60 8.97 -4.63
CA SER A 248 9.56 8.37 -3.69
C SER A 248 9.46 9.02 -2.29
N LEU A 249 9.74 8.22 -1.26
CA LEU A 249 9.77 8.68 0.13
C LEU A 249 11.18 9.10 0.58
N ASP A 250 12.20 8.92 -0.26
CA ASP A 250 13.61 9.13 0.13
C ASP A 250 13.90 10.57 0.54
N LYS A 251 13.21 11.53 -0.09
CA LYS A 251 13.33 12.98 0.19
C LYS A 251 12.26 13.50 1.16
N VAL A 252 11.43 12.62 1.72
CA VAL A 252 10.33 13.01 2.62
C VAL A 252 10.82 12.94 4.06
N PRO A 253 10.80 14.04 4.85
CA PRO A 253 11.25 14.01 6.23
C PRO A 253 10.51 12.97 7.08
N SER A 254 11.20 12.30 8.01
CA SER A 254 10.61 11.27 8.87
C SER A 254 9.40 11.77 9.66
N SER A 255 9.39 13.04 10.08
CA SER A 255 8.23 13.64 10.77
C SER A 255 6.98 13.75 9.88
N VAL A 256 7.18 13.91 8.57
CA VAL A 256 6.11 13.91 7.57
C VAL A 256 5.66 12.48 7.29
N GLN A 257 6.59 11.54 7.10
CA GLN A 257 6.27 10.11 6.93
C GLN A 257 5.46 9.57 8.12
N GLY A 258 5.80 9.98 9.34
CA GLY A 258 5.05 9.61 10.55
C GLY A 258 3.58 10.08 10.55
N SER A 259 3.26 11.16 9.84
CA SER A 259 1.88 11.62 9.66
C SER A 259 1.13 10.75 8.64
N LEU A 260 1.79 10.36 7.55
CA LEU A 260 1.22 9.41 6.57
C LEU A 260 0.96 8.03 7.19
N LYS A 261 1.84 7.58 8.08
CA LYS A 261 1.76 6.28 8.76
C LYS A 261 0.48 6.08 9.58
N LYS A 262 -0.14 7.16 10.03
CA LYS A 262 -1.44 7.14 10.73
C LYS A 262 -2.62 6.82 9.82
N LEU A 263 -2.43 6.93 8.49
CA LEU A 263 -3.48 6.72 7.50
C LEU A 263 -3.48 5.30 6.92
N VAL A 264 -2.47 4.47 7.19
CA VAL A 264 -2.22 3.22 6.46
C VAL A 264 -1.98 2.01 7.36
N ASP A 265 -2.46 2.04 8.60
CA ASP A 265 -2.22 0.97 9.58
C ASP A 265 -2.73 -0.40 9.12
N ARG A 266 -3.93 -0.46 8.53
CA ARG A 266 -4.49 -1.71 7.98
C ARG A 266 -3.91 -2.05 6.62
N ASP A 267 -3.58 -1.04 5.82
CA ASP A 267 -2.95 -1.24 4.50
C ASP A 267 -1.55 -1.85 4.64
N GLU A 268 -0.77 -1.49 5.66
CA GLU A 268 0.55 -2.08 5.94
C GLU A 268 0.47 -3.59 6.15
N LEU A 269 -0.51 -4.06 6.94
CA LEU A 269 -0.68 -5.49 7.18
C LEU A 269 -1.30 -6.22 5.98
N LEU A 270 -2.26 -5.60 5.29
CA LEU A 270 -2.81 -6.15 4.06
C LEU A 270 -1.71 -6.29 2.99
N TYR A 271 -0.81 -5.31 2.88
CA TYR A 271 0.29 -5.34 1.93
C TYR A 271 1.26 -6.49 2.22
N LEU A 272 1.59 -6.75 3.49
CA LEU A 272 2.35 -7.95 3.90
C LEU A 272 1.64 -9.24 3.50
N HIS A 273 0.32 -9.33 3.74
CA HIS A 273 -0.45 -10.50 3.31
C HIS A 273 -0.43 -10.67 1.80
N GLY A 274 -0.60 -9.59 1.05
CA GLY A 274 -0.52 -9.61 -0.40
C GLY A 274 0.84 -10.12 -0.88
N LEU A 275 1.95 -9.76 -0.21
CA LEU A 275 3.28 -10.24 -0.57
C LEU A 275 3.39 -11.76 -0.38
N PHE A 276 2.82 -12.28 0.72
CA PHE A 276 2.72 -13.72 0.95
C PHE A 276 1.92 -14.42 -0.16
N VAL A 277 0.74 -13.89 -0.52
CA VAL A 277 -0.09 -14.43 -1.61
C VAL A 277 0.65 -14.41 -2.96
N PHE A 278 1.33 -13.30 -3.26
CA PHE A 278 2.09 -13.15 -4.49
C PHE A 278 3.29 -14.10 -4.55
N GLU A 279 4.07 -14.20 -3.46
CA GLU A 279 5.21 -15.11 -3.40
C GLU A 279 4.79 -16.57 -3.57
N ARG A 280 3.68 -16.99 -2.94
CA ARG A 280 3.08 -18.31 -3.16
C ARG A 280 2.72 -18.51 -4.63
N ALA A 281 2.02 -17.55 -5.24
CA ALA A 281 1.63 -17.61 -6.65
C ALA A 281 2.83 -17.65 -7.61
N VAL A 282 3.93 -16.97 -7.28
CA VAL A 282 5.19 -17.07 -8.04
C VAL A 282 5.79 -18.47 -7.94
N LYS A 283 5.82 -19.07 -6.75
CA LYS A 283 6.31 -20.44 -6.55
C LYS A 283 5.50 -21.48 -7.33
N GLU A 284 4.18 -21.30 -7.42
CA GLU A 284 3.28 -22.15 -8.25
C GLU A 284 3.68 -22.19 -9.73
N THR A 285 4.40 -21.18 -10.22
CA THR A 285 4.82 -21.15 -11.63
C THR A 285 5.95 -22.12 -11.95
N GLY A 286 6.67 -22.62 -10.94
CA GLY A 286 7.88 -23.42 -11.11
C GLY A 286 9.08 -22.65 -11.69
N ALA A 287 8.93 -21.36 -12.00
CA ALA A 287 9.98 -20.51 -12.53
C ALA A 287 10.38 -19.42 -11.54
N GLN A 288 11.64 -18.99 -11.59
CA GLN A 288 12.12 -17.87 -10.81
C GLN A 288 11.69 -16.55 -11.47
N LEU A 289 10.45 -16.10 -11.24
CA LEU A 289 9.97 -14.82 -11.80
C LEU A 289 10.61 -13.60 -11.14
N VAL A 290 10.86 -13.68 -9.83
CA VAL A 290 11.42 -12.57 -9.04
C VAL A 290 12.83 -12.92 -8.60
N CYS A 291 13.76 -12.01 -8.79
CA CYS A 291 15.12 -12.20 -8.28
C CYS A 291 15.14 -12.20 -6.74
N PRO A 292 15.87 -13.13 -6.09
CA PRO A 292 15.85 -13.29 -4.63
C PRO A 292 16.07 -11.98 -3.88
N GLY A 293 17.12 -11.22 -4.24
CA GLY A 293 17.41 -9.94 -3.58
C GLY A 293 16.33 -8.87 -3.79
N LYS A 294 15.54 -8.92 -4.87
CA LYS A 294 14.43 -7.98 -5.09
C LYS A 294 13.26 -8.29 -4.16
N MET A 295 12.88 -9.56 -4.05
CA MET A 295 11.82 -10.01 -3.15
C MET A 295 12.18 -9.75 -1.69
N GLU A 296 13.42 -10.07 -1.29
CA GLU A 296 13.91 -9.84 0.07
C GLU A 296 13.90 -8.35 0.44
N ARG A 297 14.37 -7.45 -0.44
CA ARG A 297 14.31 -6.00 -0.21
C ARG A 297 12.89 -5.49 -0.02
N LEU A 298 11.93 -6.06 -0.78
CA LEU A 298 10.53 -5.68 -0.69
C LEU A 298 9.91 -6.11 0.63
N TRP A 299 10.14 -7.36 1.05
CA TRP A 299 9.73 -7.87 2.36
C TRP A 299 10.34 -7.06 3.50
N THR A 300 11.65 -6.80 3.45
CA THR A 300 12.35 -6.01 4.47
C THR A 300 11.77 -4.60 4.60
N THR A 301 11.49 -3.94 3.47
CA THR A 301 10.86 -2.62 3.45
C THR A 301 9.44 -2.66 4.02
N ALA A 302 8.63 -3.63 3.61
CA ALA A 302 7.26 -3.79 4.08
C ALA A 302 7.20 -4.09 5.58
N LEU A 303 8.07 -4.97 6.08
CA LEU A 303 8.18 -5.29 7.51
C LEU A 303 8.60 -4.05 8.30
N ARG A 304 9.61 -3.31 7.85
CA ARG A 304 10.03 -2.07 8.52
C ARG A 304 8.88 -1.06 8.67
N ASP A 305 8.03 -0.93 7.64
CA ASP A 305 6.89 -0.03 7.69
C ASP A 305 5.81 -0.55 8.65
N ALA A 306 5.41 -1.82 8.53
CA ALA A 306 4.33 -2.43 9.30
C ALA A 306 4.67 -2.71 10.76
N CYS A 307 5.95 -2.91 11.09
CA CYS A 307 6.37 -3.33 12.41
C CYS A 307 6.17 -2.24 13.46
N ARG A 308 5.28 -2.56 14.40
CA ARG A 308 4.95 -1.79 15.60
C ARG A 308 4.75 -2.80 16.74
N PRO A 309 4.86 -2.40 18.02
CA PRO A 309 4.56 -3.30 19.13
C PRO A 309 3.20 -4.00 18.96
N SER A 310 2.16 -3.24 18.61
CA SER A 310 0.79 -3.72 18.42
C SER A 310 0.58 -4.69 17.23
N THR A 311 1.49 -4.72 16.26
CA THR A 311 1.36 -5.55 15.04
C THR A 311 2.36 -6.70 14.99
N SER A 312 3.40 -6.64 15.82
CA SER A 312 4.50 -7.60 15.84
C SER A 312 4.07 -9.05 16.07
N GLN A 313 3.10 -9.26 16.97
CA GLN A 313 2.53 -10.58 17.26
C GLN A 313 1.80 -11.14 16.03
N TYR A 314 0.89 -10.35 15.44
CA TYR A 314 0.15 -10.72 14.24
C TYR A 314 1.10 -11.13 13.10
N ILE A 315 2.15 -10.32 12.84
CA ILE A 315 3.14 -10.58 11.80
C ILE A 315 3.88 -11.90 12.04
N ARG A 316 4.29 -12.15 13.29
CA ARG A 316 5.00 -13.38 13.66
C ARG A 316 4.11 -14.61 13.44
N GLU A 317 2.88 -14.57 13.93
CA GLU A 317 1.92 -15.67 13.87
C GLU A 317 1.55 -16.04 12.43
N HIS A 318 1.35 -15.04 11.56
CA HIS A 318 0.76 -15.29 10.23
C HIS A 318 1.81 -15.51 9.12
N TYR A 319 3.01 -14.97 9.25
CA TYR A 319 3.99 -14.97 8.16
C TYR A 319 5.30 -15.68 8.51
N ASN A 320 5.45 -16.15 9.76
CA ASN A 320 6.72 -16.65 10.28
C ASN A 320 7.88 -15.68 9.97
N LYS A 321 7.61 -14.38 10.10
CA LYS A 321 8.59 -13.31 9.92
C LYS A 321 8.79 -12.60 11.25
N SER A 322 10.04 -12.27 11.54
CA SER A 322 10.35 -11.43 12.68
C SER A 322 10.36 -9.98 12.24
N CYS A 323 9.73 -9.13 13.05
CA CYS A 323 9.95 -7.70 12.92
C CYS A 323 11.44 -7.42 13.14
N PRO A 324 12.11 -6.67 12.23
CA PRO A 324 13.44 -6.17 12.51
C PRO A 324 13.38 -5.48 13.87
N VAL A 325 14.23 -5.91 14.79
CA VAL A 325 14.07 -5.67 16.22
C VAL A 325 13.67 -4.22 16.44
N VAL A 326 12.54 -3.99 17.10
CA VAL A 326 12.14 -2.66 17.59
C VAL A 326 13.11 -2.32 18.73
N ARG A 327 14.38 -2.08 18.39
CA ARG A 327 15.51 -2.01 19.32
C ARG A 327 15.58 -0.69 20.07
N LYS A 328 14.50 0.11 20.10
CA LYS A 328 14.50 1.44 20.71
C LYS A 328 13.16 1.76 21.40
N SER A 329 12.92 1.13 22.53
CA SER A 329 12.28 1.82 23.68
C SER A 329 12.52 1.08 24.99
N LEU A 330 12.53 -0.25 24.96
CA LEU A 330 12.83 -1.06 26.15
C LEU A 330 14.33 -1.08 26.47
N SER A 331 15.22 -1.17 25.48
CA SER A 331 16.66 -1.13 25.78
C SER A 331 17.14 0.25 26.17
N GLN A 332 16.56 1.35 25.68
CA GLN A 332 16.96 2.68 26.11
C GLN A 332 16.49 2.95 27.54
N LYS A 333 15.23 2.65 27.89
CA LYS A 333 14.80 2.73 29.29
C LYS A 333 15.56 1.77 30.20
N ALA A 334 15.84 0.54 29.75
CA ALA A 334 16.64 -0.40 30.55
C ALA A 334 18.10 0.05 30.66
N LEU A 335 18.70 0.64 29.62
CA LEU A 335 20.05 1.21 29.66
C LEU A 335 20.09 2.47 30.51
N ASP A 336 19.09 3.34 30.45
CA ASP A 336 18.98 4.55 31.27
C ASP A 336 18.78 4.16 32.76
N VAL A 337 17.98 3.12 33.05
CA VAL A 337 17.82 2.56 34.40
C VAL A 337 19.12 1.91 34.88
N VAL A 338 19.78 1.11 34.04
CA VAL A 338 21.06 0.48 34.40
C VAL A 338 22.15 1.53 34.59
N SER A 339 22.22 2.56 33.75
CA SER A 339 23.16 3.67 33.89
C SER A 339 22.94 4.44 35.18
N GLY A 340 21.67 4.74 35.53
CA GLY A 340 21.33 5.37 36.80
C GLY A 340 21.67 4.52 38.03
N VAL A 341 21.48 3.20 37.96
CA VAL A 341 21.87 2.27 39.03
C VAL A 341 23.40 2.19 39.19
N VAL A 342 24.14 2.19 38.08
CA VAL A 342 25.62 2.17 38.10
C VAL A 342 26.18 3.47 38.66
N GLU A 343 25.65 4.63 38.25
CA GLU A 343 26.04 5.93 38.81
C GLU A 343 25.76 6.01 40.31
N HIS A 344 24.58 5.56 40.75
CA HIS A 344 24.25 5.53 42.18
C HIS A 344 25.18 4.61 42.98
N ALA A 345 25.51 3.43 42.46
CA ALA A 345 26.45 2.51 43.11
C ALA A 345 27.87 3.11 43.23
N LEU A 346 28.33 3.83 42.22
CA LEU A 346 29.62 4.53 42.23
C LEU A 346 29.63 5.68 43.25
N GLU A 347 28.55 6.45 43.36
CA GLU A 347 28.41 7.48 44.39
C GLU A 347 28.45 6.90 45.80
N VAL A 348 27.71 5.81 46.05
CA VAL A 348 27.68 5.12 47.35
C VAL A 348 29.07 4.60 47.72
N ARG A 349 29.79 3.97 46.78
CA ARG A 349 31.16 3.50 46.99
C ARG A 349 32.10 4.66 47.33
N THR A 350 32.02 5.76 46.60
CA THR A 350 32.86 6.94 46.83
C THR A 350 32.61 7.58 48.19
N ARG A 351 31.34 7.63 48.65
CA ARG A 351 30.99 8.07 50.00
C ARG A 351 31.57 7.15 51.08
N ASN A 352 31.45 5.85 50.91
CA ASN A 352 32.02 4.87 51.85
C ASN A 352 33.54 4.98 51.93
N ASP A 353 34.24 5.12 50.80
CA ASP A 353 35.69 5.30 50.78
C ASP A 353 36.14 6.61 51.46
N ARG A 354 35.33 7.67 51.37
CA ARG A 354 35.59 8.94 52.08
C ARG A 354 35.37 8.78 53.59
N ALA A 355 34.31 8.10 54.01
CA ALA A 355 34.04 7.81 55.41
C ALA A 355 35.15 6.95 56.04
N MET A 356 35.60 5.90 55.35
CA MET A 356 36.68 5.03 55.84
C MET A 356 38.02 5.76 55.97
N ARG A 357 38.34 6.68 55.05
CA ARG A 357 39.52 7.55 55.19
C ARG A 357 39.42 8.46 56.40
N HIS A 358 38.25 9.03 56.66
CA HIS A 358 38.03 9.88 57.83
C HIS A 358 38.21 9.09 59.14
N LEU A 359 37.65 7.88 59.25
CA LEU A 359 37.83 7.01 60.41
C LEU A 359 39.30 6.65 60.65
N LYS A 360 40.07 6.37 59.58
CA LYS A 360 41.52 6.11 59.70
C LYS A 360 42.29 7.34 60.22
N HIS A 361 41.92 8.54 59.78
CA HIS A 361 42.55 9.77 60.28
C HIS A 361 42.22 10.04 61.75
N VAL A 362 40.97 9.83 62.17
CA VAL A 362 40.56 9.98 63.58
C VAL A 362 41.27 8.96 64.46
N ALA A 363 41.35 7.69 64.04
CA ALA A 363 42.06 6.65 64.79
C ALA A 363 43.55 6.98 64.98
N LYS A 364 44.20 7.55 63.96
CA LYS A 364 45.61 7.97 64.02
C LYS A 364 45.84 9.21 64.90
N ALA A 365 44.82 10.04 65.12
CA ALA A 365 44.93 11.21 65.98
C ALA A 365 44.78 10.89 67.48
N HIS A 366 44.25 9.71 67.81
CA HIS A 366 44.05 9.22 69.18
C HIS A 366 45.07 8.16 69.61
N SER A 367 46.01 7.79 68.74
CA SER A 367 47.21 7.00 69.04
C SER A 367 48.41 7.92 69.15
#